data_AF-A0AAD6KZH1-F1
#
_entry.id   AF-A0AAD6KZH1-F1
#
_cell.length_a   1.000
_cell.length_b   1.000
_cell.length_c   1.000
_cell.angle_alpha   90.00
_cell.angle_beta   90.00
_cell.angle_gamma   90.00
#
_symmetry.space_group_name_H-M   'P 1'
#
loop_
_entity.id
_entity.type
_entity.pdbx_description
1 polymer ?
#
loop_
_entity_poly.entity_id
_entity_poly.type
_entity_poly.pdbx_seq_one_letter_code
_entity_poly.pdbx_strand_id
1 'polypeptide(L)'
;MLRCDKTIGLLLPYAFRIRYKEILHKAHTIAFAAASKFPTLLTREETSLYEAAQSSMAAFKKWRAGGPRLQRASILGRKRKPAE
;
A
#
# COMPACT_ATOMS: atom_id res chain seq x y z
N MET A 1 14.85 -36.60 -18.46
CA MET A 1 15.49 -36.03 -17.25
C MET A 1 15.56 -34.52 -17.47
N LEU A 2 14.60 -33.76 -16.93
CA LEU A 2 14.54 -32.30 -17.10
C LEU A 2 15.75 -31.69 -16.39
N ARG A 3 16.79 -31.38 -17.18
CA ARG A 3 17.97 -30.65 -16.74
C ARG A 3 17.47 -29.34 -16.16
N CYS A 4 17.62 -29.15 -14.84
CA CYS A 4 17.29 -27.90 -14.16
C CYS A 4 17.97 -26.75 -14.89
N ASP A 5 17.20 -26.04 -15.72
CA ASP A 5 17.67 -24.93 -16.51
C ASP A 5 17.96 -23.79 -15.56
N LYS A 6 19.25 -23.60 -15.20
CA LYS A 6 19.70 -22.56 -14.26
C LYS A 6 19.33 -21.15 -14.73
N THR A 7 18.97 -21.01 -16.00
CA THR A 7 18.47 -19.80 -16.64
C THR A 7 17.13 -19.33 -16.07
N ILE A 8 16.23 -20.25 -15.68
CA ILE A 8 14.90 -19.87 -15.18
C ILE A 8 15.00 -19.14 -13.84
N GLY A 9 15.97 -19.51 -13.00
CA GLY A 9 16.24 -18.85 -11.73
C GLY A 9 16.73 -17.40 -11.88
N LEU A 10 17.30 -17.04 -13.03
CA LEU A 10 17.73 -15.67 -13.35
C LEU A 10 16.64 -14.88 -14.08
N LEU A 11 15.86 -15.55 -14.94
CA LEU A 11 14.78 -14.93 -15.70
C LEU A 11 13.62 -14.47 -14.80
N LEU A 12 13.28 -15.26 -13.79
CA LEU A 12 12.18 -14.95 -12.87
C LEU A 12 12.39 -13.61 -12.13
N PRO A 13 13.50 -13.37 -11.40
CA PRO A 13 13.72 -12.09 -10.72
C PRO A 13 13.88 -10.92 -11.70
N TYR A 14 14.42 -11.16 -12.89
CA TYR A 14 14.54 -10.13 -13.92
C TYR A 14 13.15 -9.67 -14.42
N ALA A 15 12.28 -10.61 -14.77
CA ALA A 15 10.91 -10.32 -15.19
C ALA A 15 10.10 -9.64 -14.08
N PHE A 16 10.25 -10.09 -12.82
CA PHE A 16 9.62 -9.46 -11.66
C PHE A 16 10.11 -8.03 -11.44
N ARG A 17 11.42 -7.78 -11.54
CA ARG A 17 12.00 -6.44 -11.34
C ARG A 17 11.51 -5.43 -12.39
N ILE A 18 11.32 -5.86 -13.63
CA ILE A 18 10.75 -5.01 -14.69
C ILE A 18 9.31 -4.64 -14.33
N ARG A 19 8.48 -5.64 -14.03
CA ARG A 19 7.05 -5.45 -13.75
C ARG A 19 6.78 -4.72 -12.42
N TYR A 20 7.70 -4.81 -11.46
CA TYR A 20 7.59 -4.15 -10.16
C TYR A 20 7.37 -2.64 -10.27
N LYS A 21 8.11 -1.96 -11.17
CA LYS A 21 7.97 -0.50 -11.35
C LYS A 21 6.59 -0.12 -11.86
N GLU A 22 6.05 -0.89 -12.80
CA GLU A 22 4.71 -0.66 -13.35
C GLU A 22 3.62 -0.90 -12.30
N ILE A 23 3.76 -1.98 -11.51
CA ILE A 23 2.84 -2.32 -10.41
C ILE A 23 2.84 -1.20 -9.37
N LEU A 24 4.02 -0.72 -8.96
CA LEU A 24 4.16 0.37 -8.01
C LEU A 24 3.54 1.67 -8.54
N HIS A 25 3.85 2.04 -9.79
CA HIS A 25 3.28 3.24 -10.40
C HIS A 25 1.75 3.19 -10.44
N LYS A 26 1.18 2.05 -10.84
CA LYS A 26 -0.27 1.82 -10.85
C LYS A 26 -0.87 1.85 -9.45
N ALA A 27 -0.27 1.16 -8.47
CA ALA A 27 -0.72 1.19 -7.08
C ALA A 27 -0.77 2.61 -6.49
N HIS A 28 0.16 3.48 -6.88
CA HIS A 28 0.19 4.85 -6.38
C HIS A 28 -0.82 5.77 -7.11
N THR A 29 -1.11 5.49 -8.38
CA THR A 29 -1.93 6.33 -9.27
C THR A 29 -3.41 5.96 -9.28
N ILE A 30 -3.79 4.73 -8.91
CA ILE A 30 -5.17 4.19 -8.94
C ILE A 30 -6.12 4.82 -7.89
N ALA A 31 -5.80 6.00 -7.36
CA ALA A 31 -6.80 6.82 -6.70
C ALA A 31 -7.81 7.46 -7.67
N PHE A 32 -7.63 7.38 -9.00
CA PHE A 32 -8.41 8.21 -9.93
C PHE A 32 -8.98 7.56 -11.20
N ALA A 33 -8.70 6.31 -11.56
CA ALA A 33 -9.30 5.72 -12.76
C ALA A 33 -9.55 4.22 -12.62
N ALA A 34 -10.85 3.86 -12.59
CA ALA A 34 -11.41 2.57 -12.94
C ALA A 34 -10.52 1.34 -12.71
N ALA A 35 -10.55 0.80 -11.49
CA ALA A 35 -9.77 -0.35 -11.03
C ALA A 35 -10.09 -1.71 -11.69
N SER A 36 -10.82 -1.79 -12.81
CA SER A 36 -11.57 -3.02 -13.11
C SER A 36 -10.81 -4.15 -13.82
N LYS A 37 -9.56 -3.96 -14.28
CA LYS A 37 -8.85 -5.01 -15.07
C LYS A 37 -7.37 -5.22 -14.74
N PHE A 38 -6.78 -4.46 -13.82
CA PHE A 38 -5.36 -4.62 -13.47
C PHE A 38 -5.09 -5.85 -12.57
N PRO A 39 -5.91 -6.14 -11.54
CA PRO A 39 -5.68 -7.29 -10.66
C PRO A 39 -5.77 -8.65 -11.37
N THR A 40 -6.56 -8.75 -12.44
CA THR A 40 -6.82 -10.00 -13.16
C THR A 40 -5.64 -10.50 -13.99
N LEU A 41 -4.62 -9.66 -14.20
CA LEU A 41 -3.41 -10.00 -14.97
C LEU A 41 -2.18 -10.23 -14.08
N LEU A 42 -2.31 -10.05 -12.76
CA LEU A 42 -1.21 -10.16 -11.81
C LEU A 42 -1.09 -11.58 -11.27
N THR A 43 0.15 -12.02 -10.98
CA THR A 43 0.32 -13.22 -10.16
C THR A 43 -0.13 -12.96 -8.73
N ARG A 44 -0.26 -14.02 -7.93
CA ARG A 44 -0.65 -13.90 -6.51
C ARG A 44 0.32 -13.03 -5.72
N GLU A 45 1.61 -13.17 -5.96
CA GLU A 45 2.68 -12.41 -5.32
C GLU A 45 2.60 -10.93 -5.70
N GLU A 46 2.36 -10.65 -6.99
CA GLU A 46 2.20 -9.29 -7.50
C GLU A 46 0.94 -8.60 -6.96
N THR A 47 -0.14 -9.36 -6.80
CA THR A 47 -1.39 -8.88 -6.20
C THR A 47 -1.19 -8.50 -4.73
N SER A 48 -0.53 -9.36 -3.95
CA SER A 48 -0.21 -9.04 -2.55
C SER A 48 0.63 -7.77 -2.42
N LEU A 49 1.60 -7.59 -3.31
CA LEU A 49 2.46 -6.41 -3.32
C LEU A 49 1.69 -5.14 -3.70
N TYR A 50 0.81 -5.26 -4.70
CA TYR A 50 -0.08 -4.18 -5.13
C TYR A 50 -1.02 -3.72 -4.01
N GLU A 51 -1.65 -4.66 -3.29
CA GLU A 51 -2.53 -4.37 -2.16
C GLU A 51 -1.79 -3.72 -0.98
N ALA A 52 -0.59 -4.23 -0.66
CA ALA A 52 0.25 -3.65 0.39
C ALA A 52 0.61 -2.19 0.07
N ALA A 53 1.01 -1.91 -1.18
CA ALA A 53 1.32 -0.56 -1.64
C ALA A 53 0.10 0.38 -1.57
N GLN A 54 -1.07 -0.09 -1.99
CA GLN A 54 -2.34 0.65 -1.88
C GLN A 54 -2.66 1.00 -0.41
N SER A 55 -2.55 0.01 0.48
CA SER A 55 -2.80 0.19 1.91
C SER A 55 -1.84 1.22 2.53
N SER A 56 -0.53 1.12 2.24
CA SER A 56 0.46 2.10 2.70
C SER A 56 0.17 3.50 2.17
N MET A 57 -0.23 3.63 0.90
CA MET A 57 -0.57 4.92 0.29
C MET A 57 -1.83 5.53 0.91
N ALA A 58 -2.85 4.71 1.19
CA ALA A 58 -4.06 5.15 1.88
C ALA A 58 -3.75 5.62 3.31
N ALA A 59 -2.93 4.88 4.06
CA ALA A 59 -2.48 5.29 5.40
C ALA A 59 -1.68 6.59 5.36
N PHE A 60 -0.75 6.71 4.41
CA PHE A 60 0.04 7.92 4.21
C PHE A 60 -0.82 9.14 3.83
N LYS A 61 -1.81 8.96 2.94
CA LYS A 61 -2.77 10.02 2.59
C LYS A 61 -3.60 10.46 3.80
N LYS A 62 -4.08 9.51 4.62
CA LYS A 62 -4.78 9.80 5.89
C LYS A 62 -3.89 10.56 6.88
N TRP A 63 -2.62 10.19 6.99
CA TRP A 63 -1.63 10.90 7.81
C TRP A 63 -1.40 12.32 7.28
N ARG A 64 -1.11 12.46 5.97
CA ARG A 64 -0.83 13.75 5.32
C ARG A 64 -2.02 14.72 5.37
N ALA A 65 -3.24 14.23 5.18
CA ALA A 65 -4.45 15.06 5.22
C ALA A 65 -4.75 15.64 6.62
N GLY A 66 -3.89 15.39 7.61
CA GLY A 66 -4.06 15.84 8.97
C GLY A 66 -5.07 14.95 9.69
N GLY A 67 -4.78 13.65 9.77
CA GLY A 67 -5.46 12.72 10.68
C GLY A 67 -5.65 13.34 12.07
N PRO A 68 -6.63 12.88 12.87
CA PRO A 68 -7.25 13.62 13.97
C PRO A 68 -6.22 14.50 14.70
N ARG A 69 -6.29 15.83 14.48
CA ARG A 69 -5.44 16.80 15.20
C ARG A 69 -5.52 16.42 16.66
N LEU A 70 -4.40 15.94 17.23
CA LEU A 70 -4.24 15.45 18.60
C LEU A 70 -5.58 15.49 19.36
N GLN A 71 -6.36 14.40 19.31
CA GLN A 71 -7.67 14.40 19.97
C GLN A 71 -7.44 14.85 21.41
N ARG A 72 -8.06 15.97 21.79
CA ARG A 72 -7.89 16.54 23.12
C ARG A 72 -8.24 15.44 24.12
N ALA A 73 -7.27 15.02 24.92
CA ALA A 73 -7.48 13.98 25.92
C ALA A 73 -8.69 14.38 26.78
N SER A 74 -9.57 13.43 27.08
CA SER A 74 -10.81 13.66 27.84
C SER A 74 -10.56 14.36 29.19
N ILE A 75 -9.35 14.18 29.75
CA ILE A 75 -8.86 14.84 30.96
C ILE A 75 -8.59 16.35 30.81
N LEU A 76 -8.31 16.84 29.60
CA LEU A 76 -7.99 18.25 29.32
C LEU A 76 -9.26 19.10 29.10
N GLY A 77 -10.44 18.49 29.00
CA GLY A 77 -11.72 19.19 28.82
C GLY A 77 -12.46 19.53 30.12
N ARG A 78 -12.01 19.01 31.27
CA ARG A 78 -12.73 19.18 32.55
C ARG A 78 -12.30 20.47 33.23
N LYS A 79 -13.10 21.53 33.08
CA LYS A 79 -13.00 22.74 33.92
C LYS A 79 -13.23 22.31 35.38
N ARG A 80 -12.23 22.50 36.26
CA ARG A 80 -12.38 22.24 37.70
C ARG A 80 -13.51 23.14 38.23
N LYS A 81 -14.46 22.57 38.97
CA LYS A 81 -15.45 23.37 39.71
C LYS A 81 -14.71 24.16 40.80
N PRO A 82 -15.05 25.44 41.04
CA PRO A 82 -14.51 26.16 42.19
C PRO A 82 -14.92 25.43 43.47
N ALA A 83 -13.96 25.25 44.38
CA ALA A 83 -14.23 24.80 45.72
C ALA A 83 -14.87 25.97 46.48
N GLU A 84 -16.01 25.69 47.10
CA GLU A 84 -16.60 26.51 48.16
C GLU A 84 -15.82 26.29 49.46
#